data_AF-A0A812VSY8-F1
#
_entry.id   AF-A0A812VSY8-F1
#
_cell.length_a   1.000
_cell.length_b   1.000
_cell.length_c   1.000
_cell.angle_alpha   90.00
_cell.angle_beta   90.00
_cell.angle_gamma   90.00
#
_symmetry.space_group_name_H-M   'P 1'
#
loop_
_entity.id
_entity.type
_entity.pdbx_description
1 polymer ?
#
loop_
_entity_poly.entity_id
_entity_poly.type
_entity_poly.pdbx_seq_one_letter_code
_entity_poly.pdbx_strand_id
1 'polypeptide(L)'
;MDAYDARWNDLWAKLLATFQSETGHPPPEQLEECEVDILQRLLRAELGVTVVKKLKRNLPKAKRTLQATARRLQAVATRLWSAADAEDAVREVEVLERNGDWHGAREAYAKVLVLSPSRFTDLAVRFAQLLHIMATSSDGDPDACEQVLRQALAGEAATNERAILARLAVFLLQDGREEEALPLLQSAGYQYRLASWIWRCSSAQLSVDTAGFPGCVFDNALLPSLFQRLQQFLAPDSRFWSEHGYNEVTGSGENGYFSYIQTLTGQEQNALDAIIRHVWEFLKKGGYFPRLSEAKVAEWWAHKRPHACGHQMHYDSDNEGIGGVRNPICSCVLYVMAPRGIGGPTLVTDQVLASGSLGRRGWFVHPNEGRLAAYDGRYFHGVVPGCGVAPCSEEPLRRITFMIAFWPEIELRPFGADGLAGSSRPAPDPSHFLEIGERRYTWHQALSLPSMAAEAAGNLNPAPAPSEVLLPSNAPVWVTLDGDPMPDEAGLPDIGACFQF
;
A
#
# COMPACT_ATOMS: atom_id res chain seq x y z
N MET A 1 -18.87 -2.27 29.62
CA MET A 1 -20.34 -2.12 29.71
C MET A 1 -20.68 -0.79 30.35
N ASP A 2 -19.92 -0.40 31.38
CA ASP A 2 -20.12 0.80 32.20
C ASP A 2 -20.16 2.14 31.44
N ALA A 3 -19.40 2.31 30.34
CA ALA A 3 -19.37 3.58 29.60
C ALA A 3 -20.70 3.92 28.90
N TYR A 4 -21.43 2.91 28.39
CA TYR A 4 -22.72 3.13 27.71
C TYR A 4 -23.89 3.23 28.66
N ASP A 5 -23.77 2.66 29.86
CA ASP A 5 -24.82 2.73 30.88
C ASP A 5 -24.98 4.15 31.42
N ALA A 6 -23.88 4.87 31.65
CA ALA A 6 -23.92 6.28 32.04
C ALA A 6 -24.57 7.16 30.95
N ARG A 7 -24.16 6.96 29.68
CA ARG A 7 -24.73 7.66 28.51
C ARG A 7 -26.21 7.34 28.31
N TRP A 8 -26.62 6.09 28.57
CA TRP A 8 -28.03 5.68 28.53
C TRP A 8 -28.86 6.32 29.63
N ASN A 9 -28.36 6.35 30.87
CA ASN A 9 -29.11 6.92 31.99
C ASN A 9 -29.41 8.42 31.78
N ASP A 10 -28.43 9.19 31.30
CA ASP A 10 -28.62 10.59 30.94
C ASP A 10 -29.63 10.77 29.78
N LEU A 11 -29.47 10.00 28.70
CA LEU A 11 -30.39 10.02 27.57
C LEU A 11 -31.82 9.63 28.00
N TRP A 12 -31.98 8.59 28.79
CA TRP A 12 -33.29 8.11 29.23
C TRP A 12 -33.99 9.15 30.10
N ALA A 13 -33.26 9.81 31.01
CA ALA A 13 -33.81 10.92 31.80
C ALA A 13 -34.33 12.06 30.92
N LYS A 14 -33.57 12.44 29.88
CA LYS A 14 -33.99 13.45 28.89
C LYS A 14 -35.24 13.01 28.13
N LEU A 15 -35.28 11.76 27.67
CA LEU A 15 -36.45 11.23 26.94
C LEU A 15 -37.72 11.24 27.80
N LEU A 16 -37.63 10.90 29.08
CA LEU A 16 -38.76 10.94 30.00
C LEU A 16 -39.24 12.38 30.25
N ALA A 17 -38.31 13.32 30.43
CA ALA A 17 -38.64 14.74 30.60
C ALA A 17 -39.32 15.33 29.35
N THR A 18 -38.81 15.01 28.16
CA THR A 18 -39.40 15.47 26.90
C THR A 18 -40.75 14.81 26.64
N PHE A 19 -40.91 13.52 26.94
CA PHE A 19 -42.21 12.84 26.87
C PHE A 19 -43.25 13.54 27.74
N GLN A 20 -42.90 13.87 28.99
CA GLN A 20 -43.79 14.56 29.91
C GLN A 20 -44.14 15.96 29.41
N SER A 21 -43.18 16.68 28.83
CA SER A 21 -43.43 18.00 28.24
C SER A 21 -44.37 17.93 27.03
N GLU A 22 -44.30 16.89 26.20
CA GLU A 22 -45.13 16.76 24.99
C GLU A 22 -46.53 16.22 25.28
N THR A 23 -46.68 15.35 26.27
CA THR A 23 -47.96 14.68 26.57
C THR A 23 -48.71 15.28 27.76
N GLY A 24 -48.05 16.15 28.54
CA GLY A 24 -48.58 16.72 29.78
C GLY A 24 -48.50 15.79 31.00
N HIS A 25 -48.04 14.54 30.83
CA HIS A 25 -47.99 13.53 31.89
C HIS A 25 -46.73 12.66 31.77
N PRO A 26 -46.14 12.17 32.88
CA PRO A 26 -45.04 11.22 32.80
C PRO A 26 -45.51 9.91 32.12
N PRO A 27 -44.62 9.17 31.44
CA PRO A 27 -45.01 7.93 30.79
C PRO A 27 -45.47 6.89 31.81
N PRO A 28 -46.61 6.21 31.57
CA PRO A 28 -47.14 5.21 32.49
C PRO A 28 -46.25 3.97 32.57
N GLU A 29 -46.40 3.21 33.67
CA GLU A 29 -45.67 1.94 33.84
C GLU A 29 -46.01 0.93 32.74
N GLN A 30 -47.25 0.94 32.23
CA GLN A 30 -47.70 0.16 31.08
C GLN A 30 -47.92 1.09 29.90
N LEU A 31 -47.14 0.90 28.85
CA LEU A 31 -47.19 1.73 27.66
C LEU A 31 -48.17 1.17 26.63
N GLU A 32 -49.02 2.05 26.10
CA GLU A 32 -49.81 1.84 24.89
C GLU A 32 -48.94 2.06 23.63
N GLU A 33 -49.44 1.62 22.46
CA GLU A 33 -48.70 1.67 21.20
C GLU A 33 -48.26 3.10 20.83
N CYS A 34 -49.12 4.09 21.03
CA CYS A 34 -48.81 5.49 20.74
C CYS A 34 -47.70 6.06 21.64
N GLU A 35 -47.61 5.62 22.90
CA GLU A 35 -46.61 6.09 23.87
C GLU A 35 -45.23 5.49 23.57
N VAL A 36 -45.21 4.22 23.16
CA VAL A 36 -44.00 3.57 22.63
C VAL A 36 -43.50 4.30 21.38
N ASP A 37 -44.41 4.71 20.49
CA ASP A 37 -44.06 5.46 19.28
C ASP A 37 -43.50 6.86 19.58
N ILE A 38 -44.03 7.56 20.58
CA ILE A 38 -43.48 8.84 21.05
C ILE A 38 -42.05 8.66 21.55
N LEU A 39 -41.82 7.71 22.47
CA LEU A 39 -40.47 7.46 23.01
C LEU A 39 -39.48 7.07 21.91
N GLN A 40 -39.91 6.30 20.91
CA GLN A 40 -39.06 5.99 19.75
C GLN A 40 -38.76 7.21 18.89
N ARG A 41 -39.73 8.09 18.64
CA ARG A 41 -39.52 9.33 17.89
C ARG A 41 -38.53 10.24 18.61
N LEU A 42 -38.69 10.40 19.92
CA LEU A 42 -37.79 11.20 20.75
C LEU A 42 -36.38 10.63 20.75
N LEU A 43 -36.22 9.31 20.90
CA LEU A 43 -34.91 8.65 20.80
C LEU A 43 -34.24 8.93 19.44
N ARG A 44 -35.01 8.91 18.34
CA ARG A 44 -34.49 9.21 17.00
C ARG A 44 -34.04 10.67 16.88
N ALA A 45 -34.78 11.60 17.46
CA ALA A 45 -34.43 13.01 17.47
C ALA A 45 -33.12 13.24 18.23
N GLU A 46 -32.98 12.66 19.42
CA GLU A 46 -31.78 12.79 20.26
C GLU A 46 -30.54 12.12 19.64
N LEU A 47 -30.71 10.97 18.96
CA LEU A 47 -29.58 10.28 18.33
C LEU A 47 -29.21 10.85 16.95
N GLY A 48 -30.05 11.69 16.32
CA GLY A 48 -29.69 12.48 15.15
C GLY A 48 -29.44 11.73 13.84
N VAL A 49 -30.03 10.54 13.58
CA VAL A 49 -29.69 9.78 12.34
C VAL A 49 -30.87 9.09 11.60
N THR A 50 -30.77 9.14 10.27
CA THR A 50 -31.53 8.44 9.19
C THR A 50 -31.51 6.89 9.30
N VAL A 51 -30.71 6.31 10.21
CA VAL A 51 -30.35 4.88 10.34
C VAL A 51 -31.51 3.96 10.77
N VAL A 52 -32.69 4.53 11.02
CA VAL A 52 -33.75 3.86 11.78
C VAL A 52 -34.86 3.24 10.92
N LYS A 53 -34.65 3.04 9.60
CA LYS A 53 -35.58 2.23 8.79
C LYS A 53 -35.77 0.79 9.33
N LYS A 54 -34.84 0.29 10.16
CA LYS A 54 -34.90 -1.07 10.76
C LYS A 54 -35.68 -1.18 12.09
N LEU A 55 -35.93 -0.09 12.85
CA LEU A 55 -36.65 -0.21 14.15
C LEU A 55 -38.12 -0.63 13.98
N LYS A 56 -38.78 -0.20 12.88
CA LYS A 56 -40.20 -0.51 12.61
C LYS A 56 -40.50 -2.01 12.44
N ARG A 57 -39.50 -2.86 12.11
CA ARG A 57 -39.74 -4.25 11.69
C ARG A 57 -39.81 -5.29 12.82
N ASN A 58 -39.37 -4.98 14.05
CA ASN A 58 -39.06 -6.01 15.05
C ASN A 58 -39.88 -5.95 16.37
N LEU A 59 -40.93 -5.13 16.48
CA LEU A 59 -41.68 -4.96 17.74
C LEU A 59 -43.10 -5.57 17.66
N PRO A 60 -43.38 -6.67 18.39
CA PRO A 60 -44.75 -7.18 18.55
C PRO A 60 -45.68 -6.18 19.25
N LYS A 61 -46.94 -6.08 18.76
CA LYS A 61 -48.00 -5.12 19.09
C LYS A 61 -48.69 -5.26 20.47
N ALA A 62 -48.03 -5.83 21.47
CA ALA A 62 -48.62 -6.03 22.79
C ALA A 62 -48.28 -4.88 23.76
N LYS A 63 -49.13 -4.65 24.78
CA LYS A 63 -48.83 -3.79 25.94
C LYS A 63 -47.50 -4.20 26.58
N ARG A 64 -46.64 -3.23 26.88
CA ARG A 64 -45.30 -3.47 27.46
C ARG A 64 -45.08 -2.59 28.68
N THR A 65 -44.24 -3.07 29.60
CA THR A 65 -43.79 -2.22 30.69
C THR A 65 -42.77 -1.19 30.19
N LEU A 66 -42.77 0.00 30.80
CA LEU A 66 -41.79 1.06 30.55
C LEU A 66 -40.35 0.52 30.67
N GLN A 67 -40.10 -0.34 31.66
CA GLN A 67 -38.79 -0.96 31.87
C GLN A 67 -38.36 -1.91 30.73
N ALA A 68 -39.28 -2.73 30.20
CA ALA A 68 -38.98 -3.60 29.06
C ALA A 68 -38.71 -2.79 27.79
N THR A 69 -39.45 -1.71 27.58
CA THR A 69 -39.21 -0.76 26.50
C THR A 69 -37.87 -0.06 26.67
N ALA A 70 -37.54 0.42 27.87
CA ALA A 70 -36.25 1.05 28.20
C ALA A 70 -35.06 0.13 27.88
N ARG A 71 -35.06 -1.12 28.37
CA ARG A 71 -33.98 -2.09 28.09
C ARG A 71 -33.77 -2.34 26.60
N ARG A 72 -34.86 -2.40 25.84
CA ARG A 72 -34.78 -2.62 24.40
C ARG A 72 -34.24 -1.40 23.65
N LEU A 73 -34.68 -0.20 24.04
CA LEU A 73 -34.15 1.04 23.48
C LEU A 73 -32.68 1.25 23.88
N GLN A 74 -32.29 0.87 25.11
CA GLN A 74 -30.90 0.84 25.58
C GLN A 74 -30.03 -0.05 24.70
N ALA A 75 -30.49 -1.28 24.41
CA ALA A 75 -29.76 -2.19 23.53
C ALA A 75 -29.56 -1.61 22.11
N VAL A 76 -30.57 -0.89 21.60
CA VAL A 76 -30.49 -0.21 20.29
C VAL A 76 -29.53 0.97 20.33
N ALA A 77 -29.64 1.84 21.34
CA ALA A 77 -28.76 3.00 21.51
C ALA A 77 -27.30 2.57 21.71
N THR A 78 -27.06 1.56 22.55
CA THR A 78 -25.73 0.97 22.78
C THR A 78 -25.13 0.44 21.48
N ARG A 79 -25.93 -0.26 20.66
CA ARG A 79 -25.46 -0.75 19.36
C ARG A 79 -25.11 0.40 18.41
N LEU A 80 -25.89 1.47 18.39
CA LEU A 80 -25.64 2.63 17.52
C LEU A 80 -24.42 3.41 17.98
N TRP A 81 -24.26 3.64 19.28
CA TRP A 81 -23.07 4.28 19.83
C TRP A 81 -21.82 3.44 19.61
N SER A 82 -21.88 2.14 19.86
CA SER A 82 -20.76 1.24 19.56
C SER A 82 -20.37 1.29 18.07
N ALA A 83 -21.34 1.36 17.15
CA ALA A 83 -21.05 1.49 15.73
C ALA A 83 -20.43 2.86 15.38
N ALA A 84 -20.95 3.95 15.95
CA ALA A 84 -20.41 5.30 15.75
C ALA A 84 -18.99 5.45 16.33
N ASP A 85 -18.79 5.01 17.58
CA ASP A 85 -17.49 5.03 18.25
C ASP A 85 -16.48 4.14 17.50
N ALA A 86 -16.94 3.03 16.90
CA ALA A 86 -16.11 2.20 16.03
C ALA A 86 -15.72 2.93 14.73
N GLU A 87 -16.66 3.64 14.09
CA GLU A 87 -16.36 4.45 12.89
C GLU A 87 -15.43 5.63 13.20
N ASP A 88 -15.57 6.27 14.37
CA ASP A 88 -14.67 7.31 14.84
C ASP A 88 -13.28 6.73 15.11
N ALA A 89 -13.18 5.57 15.75
CA ALA A 89 -11.91 4.90 16.01
C ALA A 89 -11.22 4.41 14.71
N VAL A 90 -11.98 3.97 13.69
CA VAL A 90 -11.40 3.67 12.37
C VAL A 90 -10.82 4.94 11.75
N ARG A 91 -11.54 6.06 11.79
CA ARG A 91 -11.04 7.35 11.26
C ARG A 91 -9.81 7.84 12.01
N GLU A 92 -9.76 7.65 13.32
CA GLU A 92 -8.61 7.95 14.18
C GLU A 92 -7.37 7.15 13.72
N VAL A 93 -7.52 5.83 13.52
CA VAL A 93 -6.46 4.96 12.98
C VAL A 93 -5.96 5.45 11.62
N GLU A 94 -6.87 5.74 10.68
CA GLU A 94 -6.51 6.18 9.32
C GLU A 94 -5.71 7.49 9.32
N VAL A 95 -6.05 8.42 10.23
CA VAL A 95 -5.32 9.69 10.40
C VAL A 95 -3.93 9.42 10.98
N LEU A 96 -3.82 8.57 12.00
CA LEU A 96 -2.55 8.25 12.64
C LEU A 96 -1.59 7.54 11.68
N GLU A 97 -2.07 6.54 10.92
CA GLU A 97 -1.27 5.88 9.87
C GLU A 97 -0.80 6.86 8.80
N ARG A 98 -1.68 7.76 8.34
CA ARG A 98 -1.32 8.77 7.32
C ARG A 98 -0.24 9.73 7.81
N ASN A 99 -0.24 10.03 9.11
CA ASN A 99 0.77 10.88 9.75
C ASN A 99 2.05 10.11 10.12
N GLY A 100 2.07 8.78 9.96
CA GLY A 100 3.19 7.94 10.37
C GLY A 100 3.33 7.76 11.88
N ASP A 101 2.29 8.07 12.66
CA ASP A 101 2.26 7.84 14.11
C ASP A 101 1.88 6.38 14.41
N TRP A 102 2.87 5.50 14.34
CA TRP A 102 2.68 4.06 14.50
C TRP A 102 2.28 3.65 15.92
N HIS A 103 2.75 4.36 16.94
CA HIS A 103 2.40 4.07 18.33
C HIS A 103 0.96 4.46 18.63
N GLY A 104 0.54 5.66 18.23
CA GLY A 104 -0.86 6.07 18.32
C GLY A 104 -1.76 5.14 17.52
N ALA A 105 -1.38 4.78 16.29
CA ALA A 105 -2.14 3.86 15.46
C ALA A 105 -2.29 2.49 16.12
N ARG A 106 -1.24 1.94 16.76
CA ARG A 106 -1.31 0.67 17.50
C ARG A 106 -2.34 0.71 18.62
N GLU A 107 -2.35 1.77 19.43
CA GLU A 107 -3.33 1.93 20.52
C GLU A 107 -4.76 2.06 19.97
N ALA A 108 -4.92 2.85 18.91
CA ALA A 108 -6.21 3.03 18.25
C ALA A 108 -6.72 1.72 17.60
N TYR A 109 -5.84 0.89 17.04
CA TYR A 109 -6.20 -0.44 16.53
C TYR A 109 -6.67 -1.38 17.63
N ALA A 110 -5.97 -1.42 18.76
CA ALA A 110 -6.38 -2.23 19.90
C ALA A 110 -7.79 -1.86 20.38
N LYS A 111 -8.11 -0.56 20.39
CA LYS A 111 -9.45 -0.04 20.69
C LYS A 111 -10.49 -0.41 19.62
N VAL A 112 -10.18 -0.22 18.34
CA VAL A 112 -11.16 -0.44 17.25
C VAL A 112 -11.52 -1.92 17.07
N LEU A 113 -10.57 -2.83 17.29
CA LEU A 113 -10.82 -4.27 17.20
C LEU A 113 -11.83 -4.76 18.25
N VAL A 114 -11.88 -4.09 19.41
CA VAL A 114 -12.90 -4.34 20.44
C VAL A 114 -14.26 -3.75 20.04
N LEU A 115 -14.28 -2.55 19.45
CA LEU A 115 -15.50 -1.83 19.13
C LEU A 115 -16.18 -2.29 17.83
N SER A 116 -15.43 -2.90 16.90
CA SER A 116 -15.84 -3.13 15.52
C SER A 116 -15.76 -4.61 15.11
N PRO A 117 -16.44 -5.54 15.82
CA PRO A 117 -16.32 -6.98 15.54
C PRO A 117 -16.74 -7.37 14.12
N SER A 118 -17.66 -6.61 13.49
CA SER A 118 -18.08 -6.85 12.10
C SER A 118 -17.03 -6.47 11.06
N ARG A 119 -15.99 -5.72 11.43
CA ARG A 119 -14.84 -5.35 10.57
C ARG A 119 -13.53 -5.94 11.09
N PHE A 120 -13.60 -6.84 12.07
CA PHE A 120 -12.43 -7.32 12.80
C PHE A 120 -11.37 -7.87 11.85
N THR A 121 -11.76 -8.68 10.87
CA THR A 121 -10.81 -9.33 9.96
C THR A 121 -10.06 -8.36 9.06
N ASP A 122 -10.73 -7.36 8.50
CA ASP A 122 -10.06 -6.36 7.66
C ASP A 122 -9.11 -5.48 8.49
N LEU A 123 -9.54 -5.10 9.69
CA LEU A 123 -8.74 -4.29 10.61
C LEU A 123 -7.58 -5.09 11.19
N ALA A 124 -7.74 -6.40 11.40
CA ALA A 124 -6.68 -7.28 11.90
C ALA A 124 -5.55 -7.47 10.89
N VAL A 125 -5.85 -7.59 9.59
CA VAL A 125 -4.81 -7.66 8.55
C VAL A 125 -3.97 -6.38 8.55
N ARG A 126 -4.63 -5.21 8.60
CA ARG A 126 -3.92 -3.92 8.65
C ARG A 126 -3.13 -3.75 9.94
N PHE A 127 -3.73 -4.11 11.08
CA PHE A 127 -3.05 -4.04 12.37
C PHE A 127 -1.83 -4.96 12.43
N ALA A 128 -1.94 -6.19 11.92
CA ALA A 128 -0.81 -7.10 11.82
C ALA A 128 0.29 -6.54 10.91
N GLN A 129 -0.06 -5.88 9.80
CA GLN A 129 0.93 -5.23 8.95
C GLN A 129 1.64 -4.07 9.67
N LEU A 130 0.90 -3.26 10.43
CA LEU A 130 1.49 -2.22 11.30
C LEU A 130 2.43 -2.84 12.33
N LEU A 131 1.99 -3.87 13.03
CA LEU A 131 2.79 -4.59 14.03
C LEU A 131 4.03 -5.22 13.41
N HIS A 132 3.95 -5.74 12.19
CA HIS A 132 5.11 -6.27 11.48
C HIS A 132 6.12 -5.17 11.14
N ILE A 133 5.65 -4.01 10.67
CA ILE A 133 6.52 -2.83 10.46
C ILE A 133 7.20 -2.44 11.78
N MET A 134 6.45 -2.37 12.87
CA MET A 134 6.98 -2.07 14.20
C MET A 134 7.93 -3.16 14.72
N ALA A 135 7.64 -4.44 14.50
CA ALA A 135 8.49 -5.57 14.89
C ALA A 135 9.84 -5.57 14.16
N THR A 136 9.85 -5.08 12.93
CA THR A 136 11.10 -4.83 12.21
C THR A 136 11.81 -3.58 12.70
N SER A 137 11.22 -2.73 13.55
CA SER A 137 11.94 -1.67 14.27
C SER A 137 12.40 -2.17 15.65
N SER A 138 13.31 -1.45 16.31
CA SER A 138 13.90 -1.84 17.61
C SER A 138 12.89 -2.03 18.76
N ASP A 139 11.66 -1.51 18.62
CA ASP A 139 10.71 -1.36 19.72
C ASP A 139 9.47 -2.27 19.57
N GLY A 140 9.47 -3.16 18.58
CA GLY A 140 8.33 -4.02 18.28
C GLY A 140 8.43 -5.43 18.85
N ASP A 141 7.26 -6.01 19.12
CA ASP A 141 7.10 -7.42 19.49
C ASP A 141 6.92 -8.25 18.20
N PRO A 142 7.92 -9.07 17.79
CA PRO A 142 7.83 -9.89 16.58
C PRO A 142 6.69 -10.90 16.63
N ASP A 143 6.28 -11.34 17.83
CA ASP A 143 5.22 -12.32 18.00
C ASP A 143 3.83 -11.68 17.92
N ALA A 144 3.72 -10.37 18.17
CA ALA A 144 2.43 -9.67 18.21
C ALA A 144 1.70 -9.71 16.86
N CYS A 145 2.45 -9.61 15.74
CA CYS A 145 1.87 -9.73 14.40
C CYS A 145 1.24 -11.12 14.19
N GLU A 146 2.00 -12.19 14.50
CA GLU A 146 1.53 -13.57 14.37
C GLU A 146 0.31 -13.82 15.27
N GLN A 147 0.33 -13.36 16.53
CA GLN A 147 -0.77 -13.51 17.47
C GLN A 147 -2.07 -12.87 16.97
N VAL A 148 -2.00 -11.63 16.45
CA VAL A 148 -3.18 -10.93 15.89
C VAL A 148 -3.76 -11.69 14.70
N LEU A 149 -2.92 -12.18 13.79
CA LEU A 149 -3.38 -12.94 12.62
C LEU A 149 -4.00 -14.27 13.02
N ARG A 150 -3.40 -15.01 13.95
CA ARG A 150 -3.95 -16.29 14.45
C ARG A 150 -5.25 -16.08 15.19
N GLN A 151 -5.38 -15.01 15.99
CA GLN A 151 -6.64 -14.66 16.63
C GLN A 151 -7.74 -14.32 15.62
N ALA A 152 -7.39 -13.62 14.53
CA ALA A 152 -8.34 -13.32 13.46
C ALA A 152 -8.82 -14.56 12.71
N LEU A 153 -7.97 -15.57 12.52
CA LEU A 153 -8.37 -16.87 11.94
C LEU A 153 -9.24 -17.70 12.88
N ALA A 154 -9.07 -17.56 14.19
CA ALA A 154 -9.90 -18.28 15.17
C ALA A 154 -11.32 -17.69 15.33
N GLY A 155 -11.58 -16.49 14.78
CA GLY A 155 -12.88 -15.84 14.85
C GLY A 155 -13.92 -16.45 13.91
N GLU A 156 -15.21 -16.38 14.28
CA GLU A 156 -16.31 -16.86 13.42
C GLU A 156 -16.52 -15.93 12.20
N ALA A 157 -16.55 -16.50 11.00
CA ALA A 157 -16.87 -15.85 9.71
C ALA A 157 -15.92 -14.71 9.28
N ALA A 158 -14.66 -15.06 8.99
CA ALA A 158 -13.69 -14.12 8.42
C ALA A 158 -14.04 -13.70 6.98
N THR A 159 -14.46 -12.44 6.78
CA THR A 159 -14.80 -11.91 5.43
C THR A 159 -13.58 -11.72 4.52
N ASN A 160 -12.37 -11.94 5.04
CA ASN A 160 -11.10 -11.75 4.34
C ASN A 160 -10.03 -12.80 4.75
N GLU A 161 -10.48 -14.02 5.01
CA GLU A 161 -9.65 -15.14 5.49
C GLU A 161 -8.40 -15.34 4.63
N ARG A 162 -8.55 -15.28 3.30
CA ARG A 162 -7.43 -15.45 2.36
C ARG A 162 -6.30 -14.43 2.57
N ALA A 163 -6.62 -13.16 2.84
CA ALA A 163 -5.60 -12.15 3.09
C ALA A 163 -4.89 -12.35 4.44
N ILE A 164 -5.61 -12.82 5.45
CA ILE A 164 -5.03 -13.17 6.76
C ILE A 164 -4.05 -14.33 6.60
N LEU A 165 -4.48 -15.40 5.93
CA LEU A 165 -3.64 -16.57 5.62
C LEU A 165 -2.40 -16.17 4.83
N ALA A 166 -2.56 -15.35 3.78
CA ALA A 166 -1.46 -14.86 2.96
C ALA A 166 -0.45 -14.06 3.78
N ARG A 167 -0.91 -13.13 4.63
CA ARG A 167 -0.03 -12.30 5.46
C ARG A 167 0.74 -13.14 6.49
N LEU A 168 0.07 -14.10 7.13
CA LEU A 168 0.71 -15.00 8.08
C LEU A 168 1.75 -15.90 7.39
N ALA A 169 1.44 -16.38 6.18
CA ALA A 169 2.38 -17.16 5.38
C ALA A 169 3.64 -16.35 5.01
N VAL A 170 3.51 -15.06 4.64
CA VAL A 170 4.69 -14.20 4.40
C VAL A 170 5.60 -14.17 5.63
N PHE A 171 5.03 -13.91 6.82
CA PHE A 171 5.79 -13.86 8.07
C PHE A 171 6.54 -15.18 8.35
N LEU A 172 5.84 -16.31 8.26
CA LEU A 172 6.42 -17.64 8.50
C LEU A 172 7.51 -17.99 7.47
N LEU A 173 7.32 -17.66 6.19
CA LEU A 173 8.31 -17.92 5.14
C LEU A 173 9.58 -17.07 5.31
N GLN A 174 9.45 -15.82 5.74
CA GLN A 174 10.61 -14.97 6.05
C GLN A 174 11.40 -15.49 7.26
N ASP A 175 10.71 -16.09 8.24
CA ASP A 175 11.32 -16.73 9.41
C ASP A 175 11.84 -18.16 9.12
N GLY A 176 11.61 -18.68 7.91
CA GLY A 176 12.03 -20.02 7.51
C GLY A 176 11.15 -21.16 8.04
N ARG A 177 9.97 -20.85 8.60
CA ARG A 177 8.97 -21.79 9.11
C ARG A 177 8.05 -22.30 7.99
N GLU A 178 8.64 -22.88 6.95
CA GLU A 178 7.94 -23.31 5.73
C GLU A 178 6.86 -24.38 6.00
N GLU A 179 7.14 -25.31 6.91
CA GLU A 179 6.22 -26.38 7.31
C GLU A 179 4.91 -25.83 7.91
N GLU A 180 4.98 -24.69 8.61
CA GLU A 180 3.80 -24.01 9.15
C GLU A 180 3.08 -23.13 8.13
N ALA A 181 3.82 -22.57 7.16
CA ALA A 181 3.24 -21.75 6.09
C ALA A 181 2.44 -22.59 5.08
N LEU A 182 2.90 -23.80 4.78
CA LEU A 182 2.30 -24.70 3.79
C LEU A 182 0.79 -24.93 3.96
N PRO A 183 0.27 -25.37 5.12
CA PRO A 183 -1.17 -25.57 5.29
C PRO A 183 -1.97 -24.28 5.12
N LEU A 184 -1.41 -23.11 5.49
CA LEU A 184 -2.08 -21.82 5.29
C LEU A 184 -2.21 -21.48 3.80
N LEU A 185 -1.16 -21.73 3.02
CA LEU A 185 -1.18 -21.50 1.58
C LEU A 185 -2.17 -22.41 0.86
N GLN A 186 -2.25 -23.68 1.29
CA GLN A 186 -3.23 -24.65 0.78
C GLN A 186 -4.66 -24.21 1.12
N SER A 187 -4.93 -23.84 2.37
CA SER A 187 -6.24 -23.32 2.80
C SER A 187 -6.65 -22.05 2.05
N ALA A 188 -5.69 -21.20 1.69
CA ALA A 188 -5.92 -19.99 0.91
C ALA A 188 -6.11 -20.25 -0.60
N GLY A 189 -6.02 -21.51 -1.05
CA GLY A 189 -6.25 -21.93 -2.43
C GLY A 189 -5.07 -21.69 -3.38
N TYR A 190 -3.87 -21.45 -2.86
CA TYR A 190 -2.67 -21.36 -3.70
C TYR A 190 -2.22 -22.75 -4.15
N GLN A 191 -1.48 -22.80 -5.26
CA GLN A 191 -0.88 -24.02 -5.83
C GLN A 191 0.63 -23.91 -5.99
N TYR A 192 1.11 -22.67 -6.18
CA TYR A 192 2.50 -22.35 -6.41
C TYR A 192 2.91 -21.22 -5.50
N ARG A 193 4.21 -21.11 -5.22
CA ARG A 193 4.78 -20.00 -4.45
C ARG A 193 6.13 -19.59 -5.00
N LEU A 194 6.54 -18.37 -4.65
CA LEU A 194 7.94 -17.98 -4.79
C LEU A 194 8.83 -18.87 -3.94
N ALA A 195 10.01 -19.21 -4.48
CA ALA A 195 10.97 -20.08 -3.84
C ALA A 195 11.55 -19.48 -2.54
N SER A 196 12.00 -20.36 -1.64
CA SER A 196 12.43 -20.01 -0.27
C SER A 196 13.65 -19.09 -0.20
N TRP A 197 14.49 -19.07 -1.23
CA TRP A 197 15.61 -18.15 -1.34
C TRP A 197 15.14 -16.70 -1.54
N ILE A 198 13.92 -16.51 -2.07
CA ILE A 198 13.36 -15.18 -2.31
C ILE A 198 12.98 -14.52 -0.99
N TRP A 199 12.27 -15.23 -0.12
CA TRP A 199 11.73 -14.71 1.15
C TRP A 199 12.80 -14.32 2.17
N ARG A 200 13.94 -15.02 2.17
CA ARG A 200 14.99 -14.83 3.17
C ARG A 200 16.10 -13.87 2.74
N CYS A 201 16.14 -13.48 1.47
CA CYS A 201 17.11 -12.55 0.88
C CYS A 201 18.58 -12.72 1.36
N SER A 202 19.00 -13.95 1.73
CA SER A 202 20.32 -14.17 2.32
C SER A 202 21.39 -14.20 1.23
N SER A 203 22.28 -13.22 1.25
CA SER A 203 23.39 -13.11 0.29
C SER A 203 24.41 -14.24 0.38
N ALA A 204 24.42 -15.00 1.48
CA ALA A 204 25.39 -16.08 1.71
C ALA A 204 25.27 -17.25 0.70
N GLN A 205 24.16 -17.36 0.00
CA GLN A 205 23.90 -18.42 -0.99
C GLN A 205 23.79 -17.90 -2.44
N LEU A 206 24.05 -16.60 -2.66
CA LEU A 206 23.92 -15.97 -3.96
C LEU A 206 25.28 -15.81 -4.63
N SER A 207 25.36 -16.19 -5.90
CA SER A 207 26.50 -15.90 -6.77
C SER A 207 26.31 -14.54 -7.45
N VAL A 208 27.41 -13.85 -7.71
CA VAL A 208 27.42 -12.69 -8.61
C VAL A 208 27.31 -13.20 -10.03
N ASP A 209 26.29 -12.77 -10.76
CA ASP A 209 26.17 -13.08 -12.18
C ASP A 209 25.47 -11.93 -12.91
N THR A 210 26.25 -11.15 -13.66
CA THR A 210 25.75 -10.12 -14.57
C THR A 210 25.39 -10.69 -15.94
N ALA A 211 25.80 -11.92 -16.25
CA ALA A 211 25.47 -12.57 -17.51
C ALA A 211 24.01 -13.03 -17.50
N GLY A 212 23.23 -12.58 -18.49
CA GLY A 212 21.85 -13.00 -18.66
C GLY A 212 20.81 -12.21 -17.85
N PHE A 213 21.21 -11.25 -17.01
CA PHE A 213 20.27 -10.25 -16.49
C PHE A 213 19.64 -9.49 -17.66
N PRO A 214 18.30 -9.34 -17.74
CA PRO A 214 17.64 -8.63 -18.85
C PRO A 214 17.76 -7.10 -18.75
N GLY A 215 18.90 -6.59 -18.30
CA GLY A 215 19.09 -5.18 -17.99
C GLY A 215 20.52 -4.82 -17.60
N CYS A 216 20.66 -3.72 -16.88
CA CYS A 216 21.92 -3.21 -16.34
C CYS A 216 21.69 -2.50 -14.99
N VAL A 217 22.75 -2.45 -14.16
CA VAL A 217 22.75 -1.76 -12.87
C VAL A 217 23.96 -0.87 -12.80
N PHE A 218 23.80 0.34 -12.27
CA PHE A 218 24.89 1.30 -12.10
C PHE A 218 24.77 2.01 -10.77
N ASP A 219 25.86 2.04 -10.01
CA ASP A 219 25.98 2.93 -8.87
C ASP A 219 26.36 4.34 -9.35
N ASN A 220 25.69 5.37 -8.79
CA ASN A 220 25.93 6.78 -9.08
C ASN A 220 25.70 7.15 -10.56
N ALA A 221 24.61 6.67 -11.15
CA ALA A 221 24.28 6.95 -12.56
C ALA A 221 23.92 8.42 -12.83
N LEU A 222 23.40 9.13 -11.83
CA LEU A 222 23.08 10.55 -11.92
C LEU A 222 24.28 11.43 -11.55
N LEU A 223 24.31 12.63 -12.13
CA LEU A 223 25.20 13.69 -11.63
C LEU A 223 24.85 14.02 -10.17
N PRO A 224 25.84 14.28 -9.29
CA PRO A 224 25.58 14.56 -7.88
C PRO A 224 24.56 15.68 -7.64
N SER A 225 24.58 16.74 -8.45
CA SER A 225 23.63 17.85 -8.34
C SER A 225 22.19 17.45 -8.69
N LEU A 226 22.01 16.65 -9.74
CA LEU A 226 20.70 16.08 -10.12
C LEU A 226 20.18 15.12 -9.06
N PHE A 227 21.06 14.26 -8.53
CA PHE A 227 20.71 13.30 -7.49
C PHE A 227 20.30 14.01 -6.19
N GLN A 228 21.08 15.00 -5.75
CA GLN A 228 20.74 15.81 -4.56
C GLN A 228 19.40 16.52 -4.73
N ARG A 229 19.09 17.03 -5.93
CA ARG A 229 17.79 17.67 -6.20
C ARG A 229 16.65 16.68 -6.08
N LEU A 230 16.83 15.45 -6.59
CA LEU A 230 15.84 14.39 -6.46
C LEU A 230 15.62 14.00 -4.99
N GLN A 231 16.71 13.91 -4.20
CA GLN A 231 16.63 13.65 -2.76
C GLN A 231 15.85 14.73 -2.02
N GLN A 232 16.08 16.01 -2.33
CA GLN A 232 15.32 17.12 -1.74
C GLN A 232 13.83 17.07 -2.13
N PHE A 233 13.53 16.75 -3.38
CA PHE A 233 12.16 16.67 -3.87
C PHE A 233 11.38 15.52 -3.22
N LEU A 234 12.02 14.35 -3.07
CA LEU A 234 11.41 13.15 -2.51
C LEU A 234 11.75 12.92 -1.03
N ALA A 235 12.19 13.95 -0.32
CA ALA A 235 12.46 13.87 1.12
C ALA A 235 11.26 13.28 1.87
N PRO A 236 11.46 12.54 2.99
CA PRO A 236 10.38 11.82 3.65
C PRO A 236 9.17 12.69 4.05
N ASP A 237 9.41 13.97 4.35
CA ASP A 237 8.46 15.00 4.77
C ASP A 237 7.97 15.90 3.61
N SER A 238 8.36 15.60 2.37
CA SER A 238 8.04 16.46 1.23
C SER A 238 6.54 16.49 0.93
N ARG A 239 6.09 17.62 0.37
CA ARG A 239 4.70 17.82 -0.05
C ARG A 239 4.23 16.82 -1.10
N PHE A 240 5.16 16.22 -1.84
CA PHE A 240 4.83 15.16 -2.78
C PHE A 240 4.06 14.03 -2.08
N TRP A 241 4.52 13.56 -0.92
CA TRP A 241 3.84 12.47 -0.23
C TRP A 241 2.50 12.90 0.37
N SER A 242 2.47 14.02 1.09
CA SER A 242 1.28 14.45 1.82
C SER A 242 0.15 14.94 0.92
N GLU A 243 0.44 15.65 -0.17
CA GLU A 243 -0.58 16.13 -1.11
C GLU A 243 -1.21 15.01 -1.94
N HIS A 244 -0.46 13.92 -2.19
CA HIS A 244 -1.00 12.70 -2.81
C HIS A 244 -1.70 11.79 -1.80
N GLY A 245 -1.67 12.13 -0.51
CA GLY A 245 -2.16 11.26 0.56
C GLY A 245 -1.48 9.88 0.54
N TYR A 246 -0.18 9.84 0.26
CA TYR A 246 0.56 8.59 0.11
C TYR A 246 0.60 7.83 1.43
N ASN A 247 0.09 6.59 1.44
CA ASN A 247 0.18 5.70 2.58
C ASN A 247 1.43 4.80 2.41
N GLU A 248 2.28 4.76 3.43
CA GLU A 248 3.55 4.02 3.37
C GLU A 248 3.35 2.49 3.38
N VAL A 249 2.23 2.04 3.94
CA VAL A 249 1.85 0.64 4.17
C VAL A 249 1.06 0.07 2.98
N THR A 250 0.02 0.78 2.55
CA THR A 250 -0.86 0.38 1.43
C THR A 250 -0.46 1.01 0.10
N GLY A 251 0.54 1.91 0.11
CA GLY A 251 0.88 2.69 -1.06
C GLY A 251 -0.16 3.73 -1.38
N SER A 252 -0.39 3.89 -2.67
CA SER A 252 -1.46 4.74 -3.15
C SER A 252 -2.79 3.97 -3.22
N GLY A 253 -2.90 2.76 -2.66
CA GLY A 253 -4.07 1.89 -2.84
C GLY A 253 -5.42 2.49 -2.45
N GLU A 254 -5.47 3.43 -1.51
CA GLU A 254 -6.71 4.16 -1.17
C GLU A 254 -7.03 5.31 -2.13
N ASN A 255 -6.02 5.91 -2.77
CA ASN A 255 -6.16 7.04 -3.70
C ASN A 255 -5.91 6.65 -5.18
N GLY A 256 -5.66 5.37 -5.46
CA GLY A 256 -5.25 4.84 -6.77
C GLY A 256 -3.76 5.01 -7.08
N TYR A 257 -3.22 4.21 -8.00
CA TYR A 257 -1.88 4.44 -8.57
C TYR A 257 -1.79 5.83 -9.20
N PHE A 258 -0.68 6.53 -8.94
CA PHE A 258 -0.42 7.84 -9.55
C PHE A 258 0.95 7.91 -10.20
N SER A 259 0.95 8.46 -11.42
CA SER A 259 2.15 8.63 -12.23
C SER A 259 2.00 9.81 -13.18
N TYR A 260 3.12 10.32 -13.62
CA TYR A 260 3.21 11.51 -14.46
C TYR A 260 3.99 11.24 -15.72
N ILE A 261 3.53 11.81 -16.83
CA ILE A 261 4.14 11.69 -18.15
C ILE A 261 4.91 12.96 -18.47
N GLN A 262 6.12 12.79 -18.98
CA GLN A 262 6.98 13.83 -19.51
C GLN A 262 7.43 13.50 -20.93
N THR A 263 7.58 14.53 -21.76
CA THR A 263 8.13 14.38 -23.12
C THR A 263 9.66 14.40 -23.08
N LEU A 264 10.28 13.44 -23.76
CA LEU A 264 11.75 13.32 -23.81
C LEU A 264 12.41 14.33 -24.74
N THR A 265 11.67 14.85 -25.72
CA THR A 265 12.12 15.85 -26.67
C THR A 265 11.64 17.26 -26.28
N GLY A 266 12.35 18.28 -26.74
CA GLY A 266 12.03 19.70 -26.47
C GLY A 266 12.97 20.36 -25.46
N GLN A 267 12.58 21.50 -24.90
CA GLN A 267 13.34 22.16 -23.84
C GLN A 267 13.00 21.54 -22.47
N GLU A 268 13.96 21.53 -21.55
CA GLU A 268 13.73 21.14 -20.16
C GLU A 268 12.93 22.24 -19.47
N GLN A 269 11.84 21.88 -18.81
CA GLN A 269 10.96 22.82 -18.11
C GLN A 269 11.20 22.80 -16.59
N ASN A 270 11.71 21.68 -16.07
CA ASN A 270 11.85 21.46 -14.64
C ASN A 270 12.99 20.48 -14.31
N ALA A 271 13.30 20.32 -13.01
CA ALA A 271 14.39 19.44 -12.56
C ALA A 271 14.19 17.96 -12.90
N LEU A 272 12.95 17.45 -12.91
CA LEU A 272 12.68 16.05 -13.28
C LEU A 272 12.90 15.82 -14.77
N ASP A 273 12.59 16.81 -15.63
CA ASP A 273 12.90 16.70 -17.07
C ASP A 273 14.40 16.47 -17.27
N ALA A 274 15.24 17.24 -16.57
CA ALA A 274 16.70 17.10 -16.63
C ALA A 274 17.17 15.73 -16.11
N ILE A 275 16.62 15.26 -14.99
CA ILE A 275 16.93 13.95 -14.40
C ILE A 275 16.55 12.81 -15.37
N ILE A 276 15.31 12.81 -15.87
CA ILE A 276 14.78 11.76 -16.74
C ILE A 276 15.54 11.73 -18.07
N ARG A 277 15.83 12.90 -18.66
CA ARG A 277 16.63 12.99 -19.89
C ARG A 277 18.06 12.53 -19.68
N HIS A 278 18.67 12.84 -18.55
CA HIS A 278 20.00 12.32 -18.19
C HIS A 278 19.99 10.79 -18.16
N VAL A 279 19.01 10.17 -17.46
CA VAL A 279 18.88 8.70 -17.43
C VAL A 279 18.65 8.12 -18.83
N TRP A 280 17.77 8.74 -19.62
CA TRP A 280 17.47 8.30 -20.98
C TRP A 280 18.70 8.31 -21.89
N GLU A 281 19.43 9.43 -21.94
CA GLU A 281 20.63 9.57 -22.76
C GLU A 281 21.78 8.69 -22.24
N PHE A 282 21.91 8.53 -20.93
CA PHE A 282 22.87 7.62 -20.31
C PHE A 282 22.64 6.17 -20.76
N LEU A 283 21.42 5.66 -20.64
CA LEU A 283 21.08 4.28 -21.04
C LEU A 283 21.18 4.07 -22.56
N LYS A 284 20.75 5.07 -23.35
CA LYS A 284 20.80 5.05 -24.81
C LYS A 284 22.24 5.01 -25.33
N LYS A 285 23.15 5.81 -24.76
CA LYS A 285 24.58 5.77 -25.10
C LYS A 285 25.24 4.45 -24.72
N GLY A 286 24.80 3.83 -23.63
CA GLY A 286 25.25 2.51 -23.22
C GLY A 286 24.84 1.38 -24.17
N GLY A 287 23.83 1.59 -25.03
CA GLY A 287 23.40 0.61 -26.01
C GLY A 287 22.70 -0.63 -25.43
N TYR A 288 22.31 -0.61 -24.15
CA TYR A 288 21.70 -1.74 -23.45
C TYR A 288 20.30 -2.07 -23.94
N PHE A 289 19.57 -1.06 -24.44
CA PHE A 289 18.18 -1.18 -24.89
C PHE A 289 18.06 -0.62 -26.31
N PRO A 290 18.15 -1.46 -27.36
CA PRO A 290 18.19 -1.00 -28.76
C PRO A 290 16.98 -0.13 -29.15
N ARG A 291 15.81 -0.40 -28.57
CA ARG A 291 14.56 0.33 -28.84
C ARG A 291 14.43 1.64 -28.07
N LEU A 292 15.34 1.97 -27.17
CA LEU A 292 15.22 3.17 -26.32
C LEU A 292 15.29 4.48 -27.13
N SER A 293 15.88 4.45 -28.33
CA SER A 293 15.82 5.57 -29.27
C SER A 293 14.42 5.83 -29.85
N GLU A 294 13.50 4.86 -29.76
CA GLU A 294 12.10 5.01 -30.16
C GLU A 294 11.26 5.70 -29.08
N ALA A 295 11.76 5.82 -27.85
CA ALA A 295 11.02 6.41 -26.75
C ALA A 295 10.75 7.89 -27.00
N LYS A 296 9.49 8.31 -26.87
CA LYS A 296 9.06 9.72 -27.00
C LYS A 296 8.70 10.34 -25.65
N VAL A 297 8.30 9.50 -24.70
CA VAL A 297 7.80 9.92 -23.40
C VAL A 297 8.34 9.01 -22.29
N ALA A 298 8.43 9.57 -21.09
CA ALA A 298 8.70 8.83 -19.87
C ALA A 298 7.54 8.99 -18.92
N GLU A 299 7.12 7.89 -18.32
CA GLU A 299 6.25 7.87 -17.16
C GLU A 299 7.11 7.75 -15.91
N TRP A 300 6.78 8.49 -14.85
CA TRP A 300 7.47 8.39 -13.58
C TRP A 300 6.51 8.40 -12.39
N TRP A 301 6.95 7.75 -11.32
CA TRP A 301 6.30 7.71 -10.03
C TRP A 301 7.36 7.45 -8.96
N ALA A 302 6.98 7.47 -7.68
CA ALA A 302 7.91 7.20 -6.60
C ALA A 302 7.27 6.39 -5.48
N HIS A 303 8.10 5.67 -4.74
CA HIS A 303 7.67 4.94 -3.56
C HIS A 303 8.46 5.36 -2.32
N LYS A 304 7.77 5.42 -1.17
CA LYS A 304 8.35 5.59 0.17
C LYS A 304 7.88 4.42 1.04
N ARG A 305 8.76 3.45 1.30
CA ARG A 305 8.38 2.17 1.92
C ARG A 305 9.18 1.89 3.21
N PRO A 306 8.52 1.45 4.29
CA PRO A 306 9.18 0.88 5.48
C PRO A 306 9.92 -0.43 5.15
N HIS A 307 10.75 -0.89 6.08
CA HIS A 307 11.59 -2.10 5.89
C HIS A 307 10.76 -3.32 5.48
N ALA A 308 9.69 -3.64 6.23
CA ALA A 308 8.85 -4.80 5.99
C ALA A 308 7.89 -4.67 4.78
N CYS A 309 7.91 -3.56 4.05
CA CYS A 309 6.99 -3.33 2.94
C CYS A 309 7.66 -3.62 1.58
N GLY A 310 7.20 -4.70 0.94
CA GLY A 310 7.52 -5.03 -0.45
C GLY A 310 6.63 -4.29 -1.46
N HIS A 311 6.58 -4.84 -2.66
CA HIS A 311 5.65 -4.44 -3.72
C HIS A 311 5.37 -5.64 -4.60
N GLN A 312 4.09 -6.01 -4.74
CA GLN A 312 3.64 -7.21 -5.47
C GLN A 312 4.34 -7.39 -6.80
N MET A 313 4.63 -8.65 -7.18
CA MET A 313 5.17 -8.90 -8.51
C MET A 313 4.13 -8.63 -9.60
N HIS A 314 4.54 -7.94 -10.65
CA HIS A 314 3.68 -7.52 -11.74
C HIS A 314 4.48 -7.31 -13.03
N TYR A 315 3.75 -7.02 -14.11
CA TYR A 315 4.31 -6.45 -15.33
C TYR A 315 3.95 -4.97 -15.36
N ASP A 316 4.93 -4.10 -15.63
CA ASP A 316 4.62 -2.70 -15.89
C ASP A 316 3.71 -2.62 -17.13
N SER A 317 2.57 -1.97 -16.98
CA SER A 317 1.61 -1.84 -18.07
C SER A 317 0.97 -0.47 -18.09
N ASP A 318 0.70 0.02 -19.29
CA ASP A 318 -0.19 1.17 -19.48
C ASP A 318 -1.52 0.92 -18.76
N ASN A 319 -1.99 1.92 -18.03
CA ASN A 319 -3.23 1.92 -17.26
C ASN A 319 -3.41 0.71 -16.33
N GLU A 320 -2.32 0.25 -15.70
CA GLU A 320 -2.36 -0.90 -14.80
C GLU A 320 -2.88 -2.19 -15.49
N GLY A 321 -2.77 -2.26 -16.82
CA GLY A 321 -3.23 -3.40 -17.63
C GLY A 321 -4.71 -3.38 -18.02
N ILE A 322 -5.44 -2.31 -17.69
CA ILE A 322 -6.83 -2.11 -18.16
C ILE A 322 -6.82 -2.00 -19.70
N GLY A 323 -7.51 -2.93 -20.36
CA GLY A 323 -7.51 -3.03 -21.83
C GLY A 323 -6.40 -3.92 -22.41
N GLY A 324 -5.60 -4.56 -21.56
CA GLY A 324 -4.54 -5.49 -21.93
C GLY A 324 -3.15 -5.02 -21.48
N VAL A 325 -2.22 -5.97 -21.37
CA VAL A 325 -0.84 -5.68 -20.96
C VAL A 325 -0.06 -5.08 -22.13
N ARG A 326 0.44 -3.86 -21.94
CA ARG A 326 1.35 -3.19 -22.87
C ARG A 326 2.52 -2.64 -22.08
N ASN A 327 3.71 -3.20 -22.30
CA ASN A 327 4.89 -2.92 -21.48
C ASN A 327 5.72 -1.74 -22.01
N PRO A 328 6.47 -1.03 -21.14
CA PRO A 328 7.45 -0.03 -21.56
C PRO A 328 8.63 -0.70 -22.29
N ILE A 329 9.41 0.11 -23.01
CA ILE A 329 10.68 -0.34 -23.62
C ILE A 329 11.67 -0.73 -22.53
N CYS A 330 11.75 0.10 -21.49
CA CYS A 330 12.68 -0.03 -20.40
C CYS A 330 12.01 0.52 -19.14
N SER A 331 12.13 -0.22 -18.04
CA SER A 331 11.73 0.18 -16.70
C SER A 331 12.97 0.42 -15.86
N CYS A 332 12.95 1.48 -15.04
CA CYS A 332 14.07 1.90 -14.22
C CYS A 332 13.65 2.07 -12.77
N VAL A 333 14.53 1.66 -11.86
CA VAL A 333 14.45 1.88 -10.42
C VAL A 333 15.69 2.68 -10.03
N LEU A 334 15.51 3.93 -9.60
CA LEU A 334 16.56 4.73 -8.98
C LEU A 334 16.35 4.76 -7.46
N TYR A 335 17.33 4.27 -6.71
CA TYR A 335 17.31 4.26 -5.25
C TYR A 335 17.75 5.63 -4.72
N VAL A 336 16.79 6.46 -4.35
CA VAL A 336 17.00 7.86 -3.92
C VAL A 336 17.46 7.94 -2.47
N MET A 337 16.83 7.15 -1.61
CA MET A 337 17.27 6.92 -0.23
C MET A 337 17.20 5.42 0.03
N ALA A 338 18.33 4.82 0.37
CA ALA A 338 18.41 3.38 0.65
C ALA A 338 19.32 3.12 1.85
N PRO A 339 18.89 3.47 3.07
CA PRO A 339 19.68 3.20 4.27
C PRO A 339 20.01 1.71 4.36
N ARG A 340 21.26 1.39 4.73
CA ARG A 340 21.74 0.01 4.79
C ARG A 340 20.86 -0.82 5.70
N GLY A 341 20.36 -1.96 5.20
CA GLY A 341 19.48 -2.86 5.96
C GLY A 341 18.01 -2.45 5.98
N ILE A 342 17.59 -1.48 5.15
CA ILE A 342 16.18 -1.07 5.02
C ILE A 342 15.58 -1.52 3.69
N GLY A 343 14.47 -2.26 3.78
CA GLY A 343 13.75 -2.79 2.63
C GLY A 343 14.44 -4.01 2.01
N GLY A 344 13.69 -4.77 1.21
CA GLY A 344 14.25 -5.85 0.39
C GLY A 344 14.68 -5.41 -1.02
N PRO A 345 15.33 -6.31 -1.78
CA PRO A 345 15.76 -6.08 -3.15
C PRO A 345 14.59 -6.02 -4.14
N THR A 346 14.81 -5.32 -5.26
CA THR A 346 14.00 -5.52 -6.46
C THR A 346 14.34 -6.88 -7.05
N LEU A 347 13.33 -7.72 -7.26
CA LEU A 347 13.42 -9.00 -7.95
C LEU A 347 12.97 -8.79 -9.40
N VAL A 348 13.84 -9.09 -10.35
CA VAL A 348 13.49 -9.18 -11.78
C VAL A 348 13.62 -10.63 -12.19
N THR A 349 12.68 -11.16 -12.94
CA THR A 349 12.70 -12.56 -13.41
C THR A 349 12.88 -12.64 -14.91
N ASP A 350 13.13 -13.82 -15.47
CA ASP A 350 13.09 -14.05 -16.91
C ASP A 350 11.68 -14.37 -17.44
N GLN A 351 10.66 -14.23 -16.60
CA GLN A 351 9.27 -14.44 -16.99
C GLN A 351 8.77 -13.31 -17.87
N VAL A 352 8.26 -13.67 -19.05
CA VAL A 352 7.61 -12.75 -19.99
C VAL A 352 6.22 -13.28 -20.30
N LEU A 353 5.20 -12.41 -20.26
CA LEU A 353 3.80 -12.82 -20.47
C LEU A 353 3.59 -13.56 -21.79
N ALA A 354 4.22 -13.08 -22.87
CA ALA A 354 4.14 -13.69 -24.21
C ALA A 354 4.75 -15.08 -24.31
N SER A 355 5.61 -15.49 -23.37
CA SER A 355 6.17 -16.85 -23.34
C SER A 355 5.15 -17.91 -22.93
N GLY A 356 4.08 -17.51 -22.24
CA GLY A 356 3.10 -18.44 -21.67
C GLY A 356 3.70 -19.41 -20.65
N SER A 357 4.83 -19.06 -20.02
CA SER A 357 5.53 -19.90 -19.04
C SER A 357 5.98 -19.08 -17.82
N LEU A 358 6.15 -19.75 -16.68
CA LEU A 358 6.72 -19.15 -15.47
C LEU A 358 8.23 -18.89 -15.61
N GLY A 359 8.71 -17.89 -14.87
CA GLY A 359 10.14 -17.57 -14.81
C GLY A 359 10.96 -18.70 -14.19
N ARG A 360 12.14 -18.95 -14.74
CA ARG A 360 13.10 -19.93 -14.25
C ARG A 360 14.21 -19.27 -13.43
N ARG A 361 14.59 -18.05 -13.78
CA ARG A 361 15.68 -17.29 -13.14
C ARG A 361 15.18 -15.98 -12.60
N GLY A 362 15.78 -15.54 -11.50
CA GLY A 362 15.44 -14.29 -10.83
C GLY A 362 16.67 -13.60 -10.27
N TRP A 363 16.85 -12.33 -10.61
CA TRP A 363 17.97 -11.49 -10.21
C TRP A 363 17.53 -10.52 -9.11
N PHE A 364 18.35 -10.41 -8.06
CA PHE A 364 18.20 -9.38 -7.05
C PHE A 364 19.07 -8.17 -7.35
N VAL A 365 18.40 -7.01 -7.37
CA VAL A 365 19.03 -5.71 -7.29
C VAL A 365 18.86 -5.21 -5.86
N HIS A 366 19.91 -5.29 -5.06
CA HIS A 366 19.86 -4.78 -3.69
C HIS A 366 19.85 -3.25 -3.67
N PRO A 367 19.09 -2.64 -2.73
CA PRO A 367 19.06 -1.20 -2.56
C PRO A 367 20.45 -0.66 -2.22
N ASN A 368 20.86 0.39 -2.94
CA ASN A 368 22.04 1.18 -2.64
C ASN A 368 21.77 2.61 -3.08
N GLU A 369 22.12 3.60 -2.27
CA GLU A 369 21.80 5.00 -2.59
C GLU A 369 22.50 5.44 -3.88
N GLY A 370 21.78 6.10 -4.77
CA GLY A 370 22.27 6.52 -6.09
C GLY A 370 22.36 5.40 -7.13
N ARG A 371 21.97 4.17 -6.78
CA ARG A 371 21.93 3.05 -7.72
C ARG A 371 20.75 3.18 -8.67
N LEU A 372 21.03 3.01 -9.97
CA LEU A 372 20.05 2.86 -11.03
C LEU A 372 20.03 1.40 -11.48
N ALA A 373 18.90 0.73 -11.36
CA ALA A 373 18.61 -0.50 -12.10
C ALA A 373 17.76 -0.13 -13.31
N ALA A 374 18.08 -0.66 -14.48
CA ALA A 374 17.28 -0.56 -15.68
C ALA A 374 17.12 -1.96 -16.28
N TYR A 375 15.92 -2.34 -16.68
CA TYR A 375 15.63 -3.64 -17.28
C TYR A 375 14.53 -3.52 -18.34
N ASP A 376 14.45 -4.52 -19.22
CA ASP A 376 13.42 -4.57 -20.24
C ASP A 376 12.03 -4.69 -19.57
N GLY A 377 11.13 -3.78 -19.94
CA GLY A 377 9.83 -3.61 -19.27
C GLY A 377 8.87 -4.80 -19.39
N ARG A 378 9.19 -5.77 -20.26
CA ARG A 378 8.39 -6.99 -20.48
C ARG A 378 8.55 -8.04 -19.38
N TYR A 379 9.58 -7.91 -18.54
CA TYR A 379 9.90 -8.90 -17.53
C TYR A 379 9.09 -8.70 -16.25
N PHE A 380 8.64 -9.83 -15.69
CA PHE A 380 7.91 -9.86 -14.42
C PHE A 380 8.86 -9.52 -13.28
N HIS A 381 8.46 -8.59 -12.43
CA HIS A 381 9.31 -8.06 -11.38
C HIS A 381 8.49 -7.52 -10.21
N GLY A 382 9.15 -7.27 -9.09
CA GLY A 382 8.53 -6.74 -7.88
C GLY A 382 9.58 -6.44 -6.84
N VAL A 383 9.16 -6.13 -5.61
CA VAL A 383 10.08 -5.81 -4.53
C VAL A 383 9.81 -6.71 -3.35
N VAL A 384 10.84 -7.47 -2.96
CA VAL A 384 10.73 -8.35 -1.81
C VAL A 384 10.60 -7.50 -0.53
N PRO A 385 9.70 -7.86 0.40
CA PRO A 385 9.69 -7.28 1.74
C PRO A 385 11.05 -7.46 2.43
N GLY A 386 11.50 -6.46 3.19
CA GLY A 386 12.68 -6.62 4.04
C GLY A 386 12.46 -7.73 5.06
N CYS A 387 13.50 -8.51 5.30
CA CYS A 387 13.49 -9.61 6.27
C CYS A 387 14.36 -9.28 7.49
N GLY A 388 13.93 -9.75 8.66
CA GLY A 388 14.64 -9.57 9.92
C GLY A 388 14.41 -8.20 10.56
N VAL A 389 15.25 -7.88 11.55
CA VAL A 389 15.16 -6.63 12.30
C VAL A 389 15.90 -5.53 11.54
N ALA A 390 15.20 -4.43 11.26
CA ALA A 390 15.79 -3.23 10.70
C ALA A 390 16.76 -2.59 11.71
N PRO A 391 17.79 -1.87 11.23
CA PRO A 391 18.68 -1.10 12.10
C PRO A 391 17.91 -0.14 13.02
N CYS A 392 18.32 -0.09 14.29
CA CYS A 392 17.80 0.86 15.27
C CYS A 392 18.12 2.30 14.83
N SER A 393 17.12 3.18 14.88
CA SER A 393 17.23 4.60 14.53
C SER A 393 16.20 5.38 15.34
N GLU A 394 16.54 6.62 15.72
CA GLU A 394 15.59 7.53 16.40
C GLU A 394 14.40 7.87 15.50
N GLU A 395 14.64 7.99 14.19
CA GLU A 395 13.60 8.22 13.19
C GLU A 395 13.30 6.95 12.38
N PRO A 396 12.02 6.71 12.01
CA PRO A 396 11.63 5.58 11.19
C PRO A 396 12.28 5.65 9.79
N LEU A 397 13.25 4.76 9.52
CA LEU A 397 13.93 4.73 8.23
C LEU A 397 13.02 4.25 7.09
N ARG A 398 13.25 4.77 5.87
CA ARG A 398 12.48 4.43 4.66
C ARG A 398 13.39 4.16 3.49
N ARG A 399 12.99 3.23 2.63
CA ARG A 399 13.50 3.09 1.27
C ARG A 399 12.67 3.98 0.35
N ILE A 400 13.32 4.94 -0.31
CA ILE A 400 12.70 5.83 -1.29
C ILE A 400 13.25 5.53 -2.68
N THR A 401 12.35 5.21 -3.61
CA THR A 401 12.71 4.90 -5.00
C THR A 401 11.97 5.82 -5.96
N PHE A 402 12.66 6.24 -7.01
CA PHE A 402 12.11 6.96 -8.15
C PHE A 402 12.09 6.03 -9.36
N MET A 403 10.91 5.87 -9.94
CA MET A 403 10.64 4.92 -11.01
C MET A 403 10.51 5.67 -12.33
N ILE A 404 11.07 5.12 -13.41
CA ILE A 404 10.96 5.69 -14.75
C ILE A 404 10.66 4.57 -15.74
N ALA A 405 9.58 4.69 -16.49
CA ALA A 405 9.25 3.81 -17.60
C ALA A 405 9.33 4.59 -18.91
N PHE A 406 10.14 4.12 -19.86
CA PHE A 406 10.29 4.75 -21.17
C PHE A 406 9.37 4.10 -22.19
N TRP A 407 8.55 4.92 -22.85
CA TRP A 407 7.52 4.47 -23.77
C TRP A 407 7.75 5.03 -25.17
N PRO A 408 7.46 4.25 -26.23
CA PRO A 408 7.38 4.82 -27.57
C PRO A 408 6.23 5.84 -27.60
N GLU A 409 5.07 5.47 -27.06
CA GLU A 409 3.88 6.31 -26.89
C GLU A 409 3.07 5.76 -25.71
N ILE A 410 2.44 6.64 -24.91
CA ILE A 410 1.48 6.28 -23.87
C ILE A 410 0.29 7.24 -23.88
N GLU A 411 -0.89 6.75 -23.52
CA GLU A 411 -2.08 7.59 -23.42
C GLU A 411 -1.95 8.55 -22.23
N LEU A 412 -1.99 9.85 -22.52
CA LEU A 412 -2.08 10.89 -21.51
C LEU A 412 -3.51 10.97 -20.98
N ARG A 413 -3.69 10.77 -19.67
CA ARG A 413 -5.02 10.75 -19.06
C ARG A 413 -5.32 12.08 -18.36
N PRO A 414 -6.44 12.75 -18.66
CA PRO A 414 -6.78 14.03 -18.03
C PRO A 414 -7.21 13.82 -16.58
N PHE A 415 -6.85 14.74 -15.69
CA PHE A 415 -7.26 14.66 -14.28
C PHE A 415 -8.78 14.48 -14.14
N GLY A 416 -9.18 13.61 -13.22
CA GLY A 416 -10.58 13.32 -12.92
C GLY A 416 -11.27 14.49 -12.20
N ALA A 417 -12.61 14.48 -12.19
CA ALA A 417 -13.40 15.47 -11.45
C ALA A 417 -13.23 15.37 -9.91
N ASP A 418 -12.72 14.23 -9.43
CA ASP A 418 -12.39 13.96 -8.03
C ASP A 418 -11.09 14.62 -7.55
N GLY A 419 -10.30 15.18 -8.48
CA GLY A 419 -9.05 15.83 -8.14
C GLY A 419 -7.89 14.89 -7.87
N LEU A 420 -8.05 13.57 -8.00
CA LEU A 420 -7.01 12.61 -7.62
C LEU A 420 -5.87 12.55 -8.66
N ALA A 421 -4.64 12.50 -8.15
CA ALA A 421 -3.50 12.08 -8.93
C ALA A 421 -3.74 10.62 -9.33
N GLY A 422 -3.75 10.32 -10.63
CA GLY A 422 -4.08 9.01 -11.18
C GLY A 422 -2.98 8.51 -12.12
N SER A 423 -3.22 7.42 -12.84
CA SER A 423 -2.25 6.90 -13.81
C SER A 423 -2.05 7.86 -14.98
N SER A 424 -0.78 8.03 -15.37
CA SER A 424 -0.33 8.62 -16.63
C SER A 424 -0.88 10.03 -16.87
N ARG A 425 -0.86 10.86 -15.82
CA ARG A 425 -1.28 12.27 -15.87
C ARG A 425 -0.21 13.14 -16.53
N PRO A 426 -0.57 14.29 -17.13
CA PRO A 426 0.44 15.27 -17.51
C PRO A 426 1.20 15.77 -16.27
N ALA A 427 2.53 15.85 -16.34
CA ALA A 427 3.31 16.50 -15.29
C ALA A 427 2.89 17.99 -15.16
N PRO A 428 2.57 18.48 -13.96
CA PRO A 428 2.15 19.86 -13.77
C PRO A 428 3.30 20.86 -13.92
N ASP A 429 3.00 22.03 -14.48
CA ASP A 429 3.96 23.13 -14.65
C ASP A 429 4.35 23.75 -13.29
N PRO A 430 5.63 23.73 -12.88
CA PRO A 430 6.09 24.27 -11.61
C PRO A 430 5.76 25.75 -11.37
N SER A 431 5.53 26.53 -12.43
CA SER A 431 5.22 27.96 -12.35
C SER A 431 3.75 28.26 -12.03
N HIS A 432 2.87 27.25 -12.09
CA HIS A 432 1.43 27.40 -11.88
C HIS A 432 0.96 26.60 -10.66
N PHE A 433 -0.18 26.99 -10.09
CA PHE A 433 -0.90 26.11 -9.16
C PHE A 433 -1.67 25.07 -9.96
N LEU A 434 -1.63 23.82 -9.52
CA LEU A 434 -2.46 22.77 -10.08
C LEU A 434 -3.69 22.61 -9.17
N GLU A 435 -4.82 23.12 -9.62
CA GLU A 435 -6.12 22.97 -8.95
C GLU A 435 -6.98 22.01 -9.75
N ILE A 436 -7.46 20.96 -9.09
CA ILE A 436 -8.32 19.95 -9.71
C ILE A 436 -9.46 19.65 -8.74
N GLY A 437 -10.67 20.05 -9.11
CA GLY A 437 -11.82 20.02 -8.20
C GLY A 437 -11.55 20.85 -6.95
N GLU A 438 -11.70 20.26 -5.77
CA GLU A 438 -11.44 20.90 -4.48
C GLU A 438 -9.97 20.78 -4.02
N ARG A 439 -9.14 20.03 -4.75
CA ARG A 439 -7.75 19.77 -4.37
C ARG A 439 -6.81 20.77 -5.02
N ARG A 440 -5.82 21.21 -4.24
CA ARG A 440 -4.73 22.08 -4.68
C ARG A 440 -3.40 21.39 -4.43
N TYR A 441 -2.65 21.19 -5.51
CA TYR A 441 -1.30 20.63 -5.48
C TYR A 441 -0.27 21.75 -5.62
N THR A 442 0.79 21.68 -4.82
CA THR A 442 1.96 22.58 -4.83
C THR A 442 3.29 21.84 -4.82
N TRP A 443 3.30 20.51 -4.66
CA TRP A 443 4.52 19.69 -4.64
C TRP A 443 5.43 19.95 -5.85
N HIS A 444 4.86 20.19 -7.02
CA HIS A 444 5.59 20.37 -8.27
C HIS A 444 6.32 21.71 -8.36
N GLN A 445 5.96 22.69 -7.52
CA GLN A 445 6.68 23.96 -7.43
C GLN A 445 8.10 23.75 -6.92
N ALA A 446 8.35 22.69 -6.13
CA ALA A 446 9.69 22.28 -5.72
C ALA A 446 10.57 21.82 -6.90
N LEU A 447 10.00 21.62 -8.09
CA LEU A 447 10.75 21.27 -9.31
C LEU A 447 11.19 22.48 -10.13
N SER A 448 10.79 23.69 -9.71
CA SER A 448 11.21 24.95 -10.34
C SER A 448 12.73 25.06 -10.35
N LEU A 449 13.30 25.25 -11.53
CA LEU A 449 14.74 25.41 -11.73
C LEU A 449 15.17 26.85 -11.38
N PRO A 450 16.17 27.07 -10.53
CA PRO A 450 17.16 28.10 -10.83
C PRO A 450 18.01 27.58 -12.01
N SER A 451 18.12 28.34 -13.10
CA SER A 451 18.93 28.06 -14.31
C SER A 451 20.07 27.05 -14.11
N MET A 452 19.81 25.75 -14.32
CA MET A 452 20.82 24.67 -14.31
C MET A 452 21.42 24.41 -15.69
N ALA A 453 21.08 25.23 -16.69
CA ALA A 453 21.41 25.06 -18.10
C ALA A 453 22.92 24.97 -18.42
N ALA A 454 23.82 25.19 -17.45
CA ALA A 454 25.26 25.20 -17.67
C ALA A 454 25.98 23.89 -17.30
N GLU A 455 25.45 23.03 -16.40
CA GLU A 455 26.21 21.84 -15.93
C GLU A 455 25.85 20.55 -16.69
N ALA A 456 24.59 20.36 -17.10
CA ALA A 456 24.16 19.11 -17.75
C ALA A 456 24.63 18.96 -19.21
N ALA A 457 24.94 20.07 -19.89
CA ALA A 457 25.21 20.07 -21.33
C ALA A 457 26.66 19.70 -21.73
N GLY A 458 27.56 19.44 -20.78
CA GLY A 458 29.00 19.43 -21.05
C GLY A 458 29.73 18.10 -20.96
N ASN A 459 29.47 17.28 -19.94
CA ASN A 459 30.29 16.10 -19.65
C ASN A 459 29.45 14.95 -19.11
N LEU A 460 28.85 14.17 -20.02
CA LEU A 460 28.49 12.79 -19.68
C LEU A 460 29.83 12.04 -19.55
N ASN A 461 30.28 11.85 -18.31
CA ASN A 461 31.41 10.96 -18.02
C ASN A 461 31.15 9.59 -18.69
N PRO A 462 32.20 8.87 -19.12
CA PRO A 462 32.03 7.51 -19.60
C PRO A 462 31.24 6.72 -18.56
N ALA A 463 30.26 5.93 -19.03
CA ALA A 463 29.39 5.20 -18.14
C ALA A 463 30.24 4.33 -17.19
N PRO A 464 29.98 4.38 -15.86
CA PRO A 464 30.67 3.49 -14.94
C PRO A 464 30.43 2.04 -15.34
N ALA A 465 31.35 1.16 -14.97
CA ALA A 465 31.14 -0.27 -15.18
C ALA A 465 29.82 -0.70 -14.50
N PRO A 466 29.04 -1.60 -15.12
CA PRO A 466 27.84 -2.12 -14.49
C PRO A 466 28.16 -2.71 -13.12
N SER A 467 27.35 -2.36 -12.13
CA SER A 467 27.40 -2.92 -10.78
C SER A 467 26.84 -4.35 -10.76
N GLU A 468 27.24 -5.11 -9.76
CA GLU A 468 26.85 -6.51 -9.59
C GLU A 468 25.36 -6.67 -9.28
N VAL A 469 24.77 -7.72 -9.85
CA VAL A 469 23.46 -8.27 -9.45
C VAL A 469 23.67 -9.66 -8.87
N LEU A 470 22.83 -10.03 -7.91
CA LEU A 470 22.92 -11.31 -7.23
C LEU A 470 21.91 -12.29 -7.81
N LEU A 471 22.38 -13.51 -8.09
CA LEU A 471 21.60 -14.64 -8.56
C LEU A 471 21.81 -15.83 -7.63
N PRO A 472 20.78 -16.62 -7.29
CA PRO A 472 21.02 -17.95 -6.78
C PRO A 472 21.57 -18.82 -7.91
N SER A 473 22.59 -19.62 -7.62
CA SER A 473 23.11 -20.60 -8.57
C SER A 473 22.05 -21.67 -8.85
N ASN A 474 21.37 -21.58 -10.01
CA ASN A 474 20.41 -22.57 -10.53
C ASN A 474 19.15 -22.86 -9.69
N ALA A 475 18.68 -21.93 -8.84
CA ALA A 475 17.43 -22.12 -8.12
C ALA A 475 16.22 -21.58 -8.93
N PRO A 476 15.10 -22.32 -9.02
CA PRO A 476 13.90 -21.83 -9.68
C PRO A 476 13.28 -20.64 -8.92
N VAL A 477 12.63 -19.73 -9.65
CA VAL A 477 11.85 -18.64 -9.04
C VAL A 477 10.54 -19.17 -8.45
N TRP A 478 9.88 -20.05 -9.19
CA TRP A 478 8.59 -20.65 -8.83
C TRP A 478 8.75 -22.11 -8.49
N VAL A 479 8.05 -22.52 -7.44
CA VAL A 479 7.99 -23.90 -6.95
C VAL A 479 6.55 -24.28 -6.64
N THR A 480 6.27 -25.58 -6.56
CA THR A 480 5.05 -26.08 -5.92
C THR A 480 5.01 -25.63 -4.46
N LEU A 481 3.85 -25.75 -3.80
CA LEU A 481 3.79 -25.40 -2.37
C LEU A 481 4.79 -26.19 -1.52
N ASP A 482 5.02 -27.46 -1.87
CA ASP A 482 5.97 -28.36 -1.20
C ASP A 482 7.45 -28.01 -1.49
N GLY A 483 7.71 -27.07 -2.40
CA GLY A 483 9.06 -26.60 -2.73
C GLY A 483 9.70 -27.31 -3.92
N ASP A 484 8.98 -28.20 -4.59
CA ASP A 484 9.48 -28.89 -5.78
C ASP A 484 9.55 -27.94 -6.98
N PRO A 485 10.55 -28.10 -7.87
CA PRO A 485 10.62 -27.35 -9.12
C PRO A 485 9.35 -27.53 -9.96
N MET A 486 8.95 -26.46 -10.64
CA MET A 486 7.82 -26.51 -11.56
C MET A 486 8.10 -27.47 -12.74
N PRO A 487 7.09 -28.24 -13.19
CA PRO A 487 7.22 -29.04 -14.41
C PRO A 487 7.50 -28.14 -15.62
N ASP A 488 8.40 -28.56 -16.51
CA ASP A 488 8.76 -27.79 -17.72
C ASP A 488 7.55 -27.51 -18.65
N GLU A 489 6.54 -28.39 -18.63
CA GLU A 489 5.33 -28.30 -19.46
C GLU A 489 4.17 -27.56 -18.77
N ALA A 490 4.36 -27.06 -17.54
CA ALA A 490 3.36 -26.25 -16.89
C ALA A 490 3.27 -24.90 -17.61
N GLY A 491 2.23 -24.72 -18.41
CA GLY A 491 1.87 -23.40 -18.95
C GLY A 491 1.68 -22.38 -17.82
N LEU A 492 1.64 -21.09 -18.16
CA LEU A 492 1.49 -20.01 -17.19
C LEU A 492 0.19 -20.24 -16.38
N PRO A 493 0.28 -20.54 -15.08
CA PRO A 493 -0.90 -20.73 -14.24
C PRO A 493 -1.64 -19.40 -14.07
N ASP A 494 -2.89 -19.49 -13.60
CA ASP A 494 -3.58 -18.31 -13.10
C ASP A 494 -2.72 -17.65 -12.01
N ILE A 495 -2.48 -16.35 -12.14
CA ILE A 495 -1.72 -15.60 -11.14
C ILE A 495 -2.40 -15.65 -9.77
N GLY A 496 -3.73 -15.82 -9.75
CA GLY A 496 -4.49 -16.07 -8.53
C GLY A 496 -4.15 -17.39 -7.84
N ALA A 497 -3.52 -18.36 -8.52
CA ALA A 497 -3.02 -19.60 -7.92
C ALA A 497 -1.58 -19.48 -7.41
N CYS A 498 -0.89 -18.37 -7.70
CA CYS A 498 0.51 -18.13 -7.37
C CYS A 498 0.66 -17.24 -6.13
N PHE A 499 1.21 -17.79 -5.06
CA PHE A 499 1.51 -17.04 -3.85
C PHE A 499 2.76 -16.17 -4.02
N GLN A 500 2.59 -14.88 -3.76
CA GLN A 500 3.57 -13.81 -3.84
C GLN A 500 3.28 -12.76 -2.76
N PHE A 501 4.20 -11.82 -2.54
CA PHE A 501 4.10 -10.78 -1.50
C PHE A 501 3.11 -9.65 -1.82
#